data_AF-A0A0G4HH09-F1
#
_entry.id   AF-A0A0G4HH09-F1
#
_cell.length_a   1.000
_cell.length_b   1.000
_cell.length_c   1.000
_cell.angle_alpha   90.00
_cell.angle_beta   90.00
_cell.angle_gamma   90.00
#
_symmetry.space_group_name_H-M   'P 1'
#
loop_
_entity.id
_entity.type
_entity.pdbx_description
1 polymer ?
#
loop_
_entity_poly.entity_id
_entity_poly.type
_entity_poly.pdbx_seq_one_letter_code
_entity_poly.pdbx_strand_id
1 'polypeptide(L)'
;MFRAAPPSYDDQSPSTGKSRKERERASVPPCPDLSFIDKMSQDELEFYESNPEAVDDMILETAEAQSILTMSRDLLQKNEELATKILSKEEEAEAVQKKAHEKWAEMSLERDKLAGLLREQDELISRFDKTRIAEALAKEASELETGGDAMKRSFASLVGGGVKNATDIETFKRDFLQKRKEFHAVEARKEKLERV
;
A
#
# COMPACT_ATOMS: atom_id res chain seq x y z
N MET A 1 -0.76 -16.21 2.66
CA MET A 1 -1.37 -15.40 1.59
C MET A 1 -1.80 -14.06 2.19
N PHE A 2 -0.93 -13.05 2.18
CA PHE A 2 -1.30 -11.70 2.59
C PHE A 2 -1.72 -10.95 1.33
N ARG A 3 -3.02 -10.86 1.09
CA ARG A 3 -3.57 -9.86 0.17
C ARG A 3 -3.34 -8.51 0.86
N ALA A 4 -2.33 -7.77 0.44
CA ALA A 4 -2.24 -6.37 0.79
C ALA A 4 -3.51 -5.74 0.22
N ALA A 5 -4.44 -5.36 1.10
CA ALA A 5 -5.59 -4.57 0.71
C ALA A 5 -5.07 -3.34 -0.06
N PRO A 6 -5.77 -2.88 -1.11
CA PRO A 6 -5.50 -1.55 -1.64
C PRO A 6 -5.46 -0.59 -0.44
N PRO A 7 -4.54 0.40 -0.43
CA PRO A 7 -4.54 1.40 0.63
C PRO A 7 -5.97 1.89 0.73
N SER A 8 -6.61 1.58 1.86
CA SER A 8 -7.88 2.15 2.20
C SER A 8 -7.62 3.64 2.11
N TYR A 9 -8.23 4.30 1.14
CA TYR A 9 -8.53 5.71 1.30
C TYR A 9 -9.60 5.73 2.39
N ASP A 10 -9.18 5.38 3.62
CA ASP A 10 -9.87 5.72 4.84
C ASP A 10 -10.13 7.20 4.66
N ASP A 11 -11.41 7.48 4.44
CA ASP A 11 -12.08 8.73 4.62
C ASP A 11 -11.12 9.80 5.17
N GLN A 12 -10.27 10.32 4.28
CA GLN A 12 -9.64 11.60 4.46
C GLN A 12 -10.73 12.60 4.10
N SER A 13 -11.91 12.49 4.76
CA SER A 13 -12.49 13.60 5.48
C SER A 13 -11.34 14.54 5.78
N PRO A 14 -11.25 15.68 5.08
CA PRO A 14 -10.13 16.56 5.22
C PRO A 14 -10.14 17.00 6.68
N SER A 15 -9.34 16.30 7.50
CA SER A 15 -8.89 16.74 8.81
C SER A 15 -7.97 17.90 8.51
N THR A 16 -8.62 18.98 8.12
CA THR A 16 -8.11 20.33 8.16
C THR A 16 -8.08 20.70 9.63
N GLY A 17 -7.23 20.00 10.39
CA GLY A 17 -6.66 20.45 11.66
C GLY A 17 -5.79 21.69 11.48
N LYS A 18 -6.03 22.50 10.45
CA LYS A 18 -5.75 23.93 10.53
C LYS A 18 -6.80 24.45 11.47
N SER A 19 -6.40 24.58 12.74
CA SER A 19 -7.01 25.46 13.74
C SER A 19 -7.82 26.51 13.01
N ARG A 20 -9.15 26.34 13.03
CA ARG A 20 -10.09 27.23 12.38
C ARG A 20 -9.90 28.54 13.11
N LYS A 21 -8.93 29.36 12.66
CA LYS A 21 -8.74 30.73 13.13
C LYS A 21 -10.15 31.27 13.14
N GLU A 22 -10.69 31.53 14.34
CA GLU A 22 -11.97 32.18 14.49
C GLU A 22 -11.90 33.37 13.56
N ARG A 23 -12.63 33.29 12.45
CA ARG A 23 -12.70 34.42 11.53
C ARG A 23 -13.37 35.48 12.37
N GLU A 24 -12.61 36.50 12.75
CA GLU A 24 -13.14 37.68 13.41
C GLU A 24 -14.41 38.05 12.65
N ARG A 25 -15.54 38.00 13.36
CA ARG A 25 -16.82 38.37 12.76
C ARG A 25 -16.64 39.81 12.30
N ALA A 26 -16.87 40.05 11.02
CA ALA A 26 -16.87 41.41 10.49
C ALA A 26 -17.76 42.26 11.41
N SER A 27 -17.22 43.38 11.87
CA SER A 27 -17.97 44.31 12.71
C SER A 27 -19.27 44.68 12.00
N VAL A 28 -20.38 44.72 12.75
CA VAL A 28 -21.65 45.22 12.23
C VAL A 28 -21.38 46.61 11.62
N PRO A 29 -21.84 46.89 10.39
CA PRO A 29 -21.60 48.18 9.77
C PRO A 29 -22.14 49.31 10.66
N PRO A 30 -21.47 50.47 10.68
CA PRO A 30 -21.93 51.62 11.45
C PRO A 30 -23.33 52.04 10.99
N CYS A 31 -24.13 52.54 11.92
CA CYS A 31 -25.43 53.13 11.60
C CYS A 31 -25.22 54.30 10.61
N PRO A 32 -26.01 54.39 9.52
CA PRO A 32 -25.91 55.50 8.58
C PRO A 32 -26.12 56.85 9.27
N ASP A 33 -25.43 57.89 8.81
CA ASP A 33 -25.65 59.25 9.33
C ASP A 33 -27.00 59.78 8.86
N LEU A 34 -27.94 59.87 9.79
CA LEU A 34 -29.30 60.39 9.56
C LEU A 34 -29.46 61.86 9.97
N SER A 35 -28.37 62.61 10.14
CA SER A 35 -28.39 64.04 10.52
C SER A 35 -29.11 64.96 9.52
N PHE A 36 -29.43 64.45 8.33
CA PHE A 36 -30.26 65.16 7.36
C PHE A 36 -31.74 65.22 7.76
N ILE A 37 -32.23 64.30 8.60
CA ILE A 37 -33.62 64.27 9.09
C ILE A 37 -33.90 65.52 9.93
N ASP A 38 -32.92 65.99 10.72
CA ASP A 38 -33.03 67.21 11.53
C ASP A 38 -33.21 68.49 10.69
N LYS A 39 -33.00 68.41 9.37
CA LYS A 39 -33.14 69.53 8.42
C LYS A 39 -34.42 69.44 7.59
N MET A 40 -35.20 68.36 7.74
CA MET A 40 -36.46 68.18 7.02
C MET A 40 -37.57 69.05 7.60
N SER A 41 -38.45 69.50 6.72
CA SER A 41 -39.67 70.21 7.12
C SER A 41 -40.69 69.26 7.76
N GLN A 42 -41.64 69.82 8.52
CA GLN A 42 -42.66 69.02 9.20
C GLN A 42 -43.56 68.25 8.22
N ASP A 43 -43.87 68.85 7.06
CA ASP A 43 -44.68 68.21 6.01
C ASP A 43 -43.95 67.00 5.40
N GLU A 44 -42.63 67.06 5.25
CA GLU A 44 -41.81 65.93 4.79
C GLU A 44 -41.77 64.81 5.83
N LEU A 45 -41.66 65.15 7.12
CA LEU A 45 -41.70 64.17 8.21
C LEU A 45 -43.06 63.45 8.29
N GLU A 46 -44.17 64.17 8.14
CA GLU A 46 -45.52 63.59 8.08
C GLU A 46 -45.71 62.71 6.83
N PHE A 47 -45.10 63.07 5.71
CA PHE A 47 -45.07 62.23 4.52
C PHE A 47 -44.35 60.90 4.76
N TYR A 48 -43.17 60.92 5.38
CA TYR A 48 -42.42 59.70 5.69
C TYR A 48 -43.09 58.87 6.79
N GLU A 49 -43.75 59.50 7.77
CA GLU A 49 -44.54 58.80 8.79
C GLU A 49 -45.74 58.07 8.17
N SER A 50 -46.39 58.68 7.17
CA SER A 50 -47.53 58.09 6.46
C SER A 50 -47.12 57.09 5.37
N ASN A 51 -45.86 57.06 4.94
CA ASN A 51 -45.34 56.19 3.87
C ASN A 51 -44.05 55.46 4.30
N PRO A 52 -44.15 54.33 5.02
CA PRO A 52 -42.98 53.59 5.53
C PRO A 52 -42.01 53.12 4.43
N GLU A 53 -42.52 52.76 3.26
CA GLU A 53 -41.68 52.33 2.13
C GLU A 53 -40.76 53.46 1.63
N ALA A 54 -41.20 54.72 1.73
CA ALA A 54 -40.38 55.87 1.36
C ALA A 54 -39.21 56.08 2.34
N VAL A 55 -39.36 55.64 3.60
CA VAL A 55 -38.26 55.66 4.59
C VAL A 55 -37.20 54.63 4.21
N ASP A 56 -37.60 53.44 3.78
CA ASP A 56 -36.66 52.40 3.32
C ASP A 56 -35.89 52.87 2.09
N ASP A 57 -36.57 53.47 1.10
CA ASP A 57 -35.92 54.03 -0.09
C ASP A 57 -34.92 55.14 0.28
N MET A 58 -35.30 56.04 1.17
CA MET A 58 -34.44 57.11 1.68
C MET A 58 -33.21 56.56 2.41
N ILE A 59 -33.36 55.51 3.22
CA ILE A 59 -32.23 54.83 3.88
C ILE A 59 -31.32 54.17 2.83
N LEU A 60 -31.89 53.57 1.78
CA LEU A 60 -31.12 52.94 0.70
C LEU A 60 -30.34 53.96 -0.13
N GLU A 61 -30.75 55.21 -0.19
CA GLU A 61 -30.02 56.31 -0.85
C GLU A 61 -28.81 56.79 -0.05
N THR A 62 -28.67 56.44 1.24
CA THR A 62 -27.51 56.81 2.05
C THR A 62 -26.21 56.23 1.50
N ALA A 63 -25.10 56.95 1.70
CA ALA A 63 -23.79 56.55 1.20
C ALA A 63 -23.33 55.20 1.80
N GLU A 64 -23.68 54.96 3.07
CA GLU A 64 -23.37 53.73 3.79
C GLU A 64 -24.17 52.55 3.22
N ALA A 65 -25.47 52.70 2.97
CA ALA A 65 -26.28 51.66 2.37
C ALA A 65 -25.81 51.31 0.94
N GLN A 66 -25.51 52.32 0.13
CA GLN A 66 -24.95 52.13 -1.22
C GLN A 66 -23.58 51.44 -1.18
N SER A 67 -22.72 51.78 -0.21
CA SER A 67 -21.43 51.13 -0.01
C SER A 67 -21.59 49.64 0.31
N ILE A 68 -22.51 49.30 1.22
CA ILE A 68 -22.80 47.90 1.59
C ILE A 68 -23.38 47.13 0.39
N LEU A 69 -24.31 47.72 -0.36
CA LEU A 69 -24.88 47.10 -1.55
C LEU A 69 -23.81 46.83 -2.61
N THR A 70 -22.88 47.77 -2.80
CA THR A 70 -21.76 47.62 -3.73
C THR A 70 -20.84 46.50 -3.27
N MET A 71 -20.45 46.49 -1.99
CA MET A 71 -19.64 45.43 -1.41
C MET A 71 -20.30 44.05 -1.54
N SER A 72 -21.63 43.97 -1.34
CA SER A 72 -22.37 42.73 -1.52
C SER A 72 -22.33 42.24 -2.97
N ARG A 73 -22.52 43.14 -3.95
CA ARG A 73 -22.42 42.80 -5.37
C ARG A 73 -21.01 42.32 -5.73
N ASP A 74 -19.98 43.01 -5.28
CA ASP A 74 -18.58 42.62 -5.50
C ASP A 74 -18.26 41.25 -4.92
N LEU A 75 -18.79 40.94 -3.72
CA LEU A 75 -18.60 39.65 -3.08
C LEU A 75 -19.31 38.53 -3.85
N LEU A 76 -20.52 38.78 -4.33
CA LEU A 76 -21.26 37.81 -5.16
C LEU A 76 -20.52 37.55 -6.47
N GLN A 77 -20.06 38.60 -7.15
CA GLN A 77 -19.28 38.47 -8.38
C GLN A 77 -17.97 37.69 -8.14
N LYS A 78 -17.21 38.03 -7.09
CA LYS A 78 -15.99 37.28 -6.74
C LYS A 78 -16.27 35.81 -6.41
N ASN A 79 -17.40 35.54 -5.77
CA ASN A 79 -17.81 34.16 -5.48
C ASN A 79 -18.10 33.40 -6.78
N GLU A 80 -18.85 33.99 -7.69
CA GLU A 80 -19.15 33.41 -9.00
C GLU A 80 -17.89 33.16 -9.83
N GLU A 81 -16.96 34.12 -9.88
CA GLU A 81 -15.67 33.97 -10.55
C GLU A 81 -14.85 32.82 -9.95
N LEU A 82 -14.83 32.72 -8.61
CA LEU A 82 -14.14 31.63 -7.92
C LEU A 82 -14.80 30.28 -8.18
N ALA A 83 -16.12 30.19 -8.09
CA ALA A 83 -16.87 28.98 -8.38
C ALA A 83 -16.59 28.50 -9.81
N THR A 84 -16.65 29.40 -10.78
CA THR A 84 -16.38 29.11 -12.20
C THR A 84 -14.96 28.60 -12.39
N LYS A 85 -13.96 29.23 -11.74
CA LYS A 85 -12.56 28.82 -11.80
C LYS A 85 -12.29 27.47 -11.14
N ILE A 86 -13.05 27.12 -10.10
CA ILE A 86 -12.96 25.82 -9.43
C ILE A 86 -13.56 24.75 -10.35
N LEU A 87 -14.78 24.98 -10.85
CA LEU A 87 -15.48 24.08 -11.75
C LEU A 87 -14.68 23.83 -13.04
N SER A 88 -14.04 24.85 -13.59
CA SER A 88 -13.21 24.68 -14.80
C SER A 88 -12.00 23.76 -14.61
N LYS A 89 -11.62 23.46 -13.37
CA LYS A 89 -10.49 22.57 -13.03
C LYS A 89 -10.93 21.20 -12.54
N GLU A 90 -12.22 20.99 -12.33
CA GLU A 90 -12.77 19.74 -11.82
C GLU A 90 -12.48 18.59 -12.78
N GLU A 91 -12.75 18.79 -14.08
CA GLU A 91 -12.46 17.79 -15.12
C GLU A 91 -10.96 17.43 -15.21
N GLU A 92 -10.07 18.42 -15.06
CA GLU A 92 -8.63 18.18 -15.04
C GLU A 92 -8.22 17.37 -13.81
N ALA A 93 -8.75 17.72 -12.64
CA ALA A 93 -8.49 17.01 -11.39
C ALA A 93 -8.98 15.56 -11.45
N GLU A 94 -10.19 15.33 -11.96
CA GLU A 94 -10.76 14.00 -12.18
C GLU A 94 -9.91 13.18 -13.15
N ALA A 95 -9.48 13.78 -14.26
CA ALA A 95 -8.63 13.11 -15.25
C ALA A 95 -7.26 12.71 -14.66
N VAL A 96 -6.66 13.59 -13.85
CA VAL A 96 -5.40 13.30 -13.15
C VAL A 96 -5.59 12.21 -12.10
N GLN A 97 -6.67 12.26 -11.33
CA GLN A 97 -7.00 11.24 -10.33
C GLN A 97 -7.18 9.87 -10.98
N LYS A 98 -7.90 9.81 -12.11
CA LYS A 98 -8.11 8.58 -12.88
C LYS A 98 -6.78 8.01 -13.37
N LYS A 99 -5.92 8.83 -14.00
CA LYS A 99 -4.58 8.40 -14.44
C LYS A 99 -3.71 7.89 -13.29
N ALA A 100 -3.79 8.55 -12.13
CA ALA A 100 -3.07 8.11 -10.94
C ALA A 100 -3.55 6.73 -10.45
N HIS A 101 -4.87 6.48 -10.46
CA HIS A 101 -5.43 5.18 -10.10
C HIS A 101 -5.05 4.08 -11.10
N GLU A 102 -5.10 4.37 -12.41
CA GLU A 102 -4.67 3.45 -13.46
C GLU A 102 -3.19 3.06 -13.28
N LYS A 103 -2.32 4.04 -13.07
CA LYS A 103 -0.88 3.80 -12.87
C LYS A 103 -0.59 3.06 -11.56
N TRP A 104 -1.36 3.33 -10.51
CA TRP A 104 -1.25 2.59 -9.25
C TRP A 104 -1.63 1.11 -9.42
N ALA A 105 -2.72 0.84 -10.16
CA ALA A 105 -3.14 -0.52 -10.47
C ALA A 105 -2.08 -1.27 -11.29
N GLU A 106 -1.50 -0.62 -12.30
CA GLU A 106 -0.39 -1.17 -13.11
C GLU A 106 0.82 -1.53 -12.23
N MET A 107 1.29 -0.61 -11.40
CA MET A 107 2.40 -0.88 -10.47
C MET A 107 2.10 -2.01 -9.50
N SER A 108 0.86 -2.12 -9.02
CA SER A 108 0.46 -3.23 -8.14
C SER A 108 0.57 -4.59 -8.85
N LEU A 109 0.14 -4.67 -10.11
CA LEU A 109 0.26 -5.89 -10.92
C LEU A 109 1.72 -6.26 -11.16
N GLU A 110 2.57 -5.28 -11.49
CA GLU A 110 4.01 -5.53 -11.66
C GLU A 110 4.68 -6.00 -10.37
N ARG A 111 4.32 -5.40 -9.23
CA ARG A 111 4.83 -5.81 -7.92
C ARG A 111 4.44 -7.25 -7.61
N ASP A 112 3.20 -7.63 -7.88
CA ASP A 112 2.72 -8.99 -7.63
C ASP A 112 3.43 -10.01 -8.56
N LYS A 113 3.69 -9.63 -9.81
CA LYS A 113 4.49 -10.43 -10.75
C LYS A 113 5.93 -10.61 -10.27
N LEU A 114 6.58 -9.53 -9.82
CA LEU A 114 7.92 -9.58 -9.27
C LEU A 114 7.98 -10.45 -8.01
N ALA A 115 7.00 -10.32 -7.12
CA ALA A 115 6.90 -11.16 -5.93
C ALA A 115 6.73 -12.65 -6.29
N GLY A 116 6.02 -12.96 -7.38
CA GLY A 116 5.94 -14.31 -7.94
C GLY A 116 7.31 -14.84 -8.38
N LEU A 117 8.03 -14.06 -9.18
CA LEU A 117 9.36 -14.42 -9.67
C LEU A 117 10.38 -14.59 -8.55
N LEU A 118 10.34 -13.75 -7.51
CA LEU A 118 11.20 -13.89 -6.34
C LEU A 118 10.92 -15.20 -5.58
N ARG A 119 9.65 -15.61 -5.43
CA ARG A 119 9.34 -16.92 -4.83
C ARG A 119 9.87 -18.08 -5.67
N GLU A 120 9.73 -18.01 -6.99
CA GLU A 120 10.28 -19.03 -7.89
C GLU A 120 11.81 -19.11 -7.79
N GLN A 121 12.47 -17.95 -7.68
CA GLN A 121 13.90 -17.88 -7.45
C GLN A 121 14.28 -18.50 -6.09
N ASP A 122 13.59 -18.15 -5.01
CA ASP A 122 13.83 -18.70 -3.67
C ASP A 122 13.62 -20.22 -3.65
N GLU A 123 12.60 -20.72 -4.36
CA GLU A 123 12.38 -22.16 -4.52
C GLU A 123 13.53 -22.83 -5.27
N LEU A 124 14.03 -22.22 -6.35
CA LEU A 124 15.18 -22.74 -7.09
C LEU A 124 16.43 -22.74 -6.22
N ILE A 125 16.70 -21.64 -5.51
CA ILE A 125 17.83 -21.55 -4.58
C ILE A 125 17.70 -22.63 -3.49
N SER A 126 16.51 -22.84 -2.93
CA SER A 126 16.27 -23.87 -1.92
C SER A 126 16.44 -25.30 -2.46
N ARG A 127 16.05 -25.55 -3.72
CA ARG A 127 16.23 -26.85 -4.38
C ARG A 127 17.69 -27.14 -4.72
N PHE A 128 18.43 -26.10 -5.09
CA PHE A 128 19.83 -26.18 -5.49
C PHE A 128 20.80 -25.71 -4.39
N ASP A 129 20.32 -25.61 -3.15
CA ASP A 129 21.15 -25.24 -2.01
C ASP A 129 22.19 -26.33 -1.79
N LYS A 130 23.46 -25.96 -2.01
CA LYS A 130 24.62 -26.84 -1.85
C LYS A 130 24.62 -27.50 -0.48
N THR A 131 24.22 -26.77 0.56
CA THR A 131 24.17 -27.27 1.94
C THR A 131 23.19 -28.43 2.06
N ARG A 132 21.96 -28.24 1.56
CA ARG A 132 20.91 -29.26 1.60
C ARG A 132 21.25 -30.47 0.75
N ILE A 133 21.87 -30.27 -0.42
CA ILE A 133 22.33 -31.37 -1.27
C ILE A 133 23.48 -32.14 -0.58
N ALA A 134 24.43 -31.43 0.04
CA ALA A 134 25.53 -32.06 0.79
C ALA A 134 25.03 -32.85 1.99
N GLU A 135 24.04 -32.35 2.73
CA GLU A 135 23.37 -33.06 3.82
C GLU A 135 22.65 -34.32 3.33
N ALA A 136 21.92 -34.23 2.20
CA ALA A 136 21.25 -35.39 1.60
C ALA A 136 22.27 -36.48 1.19
N LEU A 137 23.37 -36.09 0.54
CA LEU A 137 24.45 -36.99 0.16
C LEU A 137 25.17 -37.58 1.40
N ALA A 138 25.36 -36.78 2.46
CA ALA A 138 25.95 -37.25 3.71
C ALA A 138 25.06 -38.31 4.40
N LYS A 139 23.74 -38.09 4.39
CA LYS A 139 22.76 -39.05 4.92
C LYS A 139 22.76 -40.35 4.10
N GLU A 140 22.73 -40.26 2.78
CA GLU A 140 22.79 -41.42 1.88
C GLU A 140 24.10 -42.22 2.08
N ALA A 141 25.25 -41.53 2.20
CA ALA A 141 26.52 -42.17 2.50
C ALA A 141 26.47 -42.91 3.85
N SER A 142 25.91 -42.29 4.89
CA SER A 142 25.73 -42.93 6.20
C SER A 142 24.82 -44.16 6.14
N GLU A 143 23.73 -44.11 5.38
CA GLU A 143 22.82 -45.26 5.17
C GLU A 143 23.51 -46.42 4.42
N LEU A 144 24.32 -46.11 3.41
CA LEU A 144 25.11 -47.11 2.69
C LEU A 144 26.20 -47.74 3.56
N GLU A 145 26.87 -46.95 4.38
CA GLU A 145 27.87 -47.44 5.34
C GLU A 145 27.26 -48.35 6.40
N THR A 146 26.21 -47.87 7.08
CA THR A 146 25.49 -48.66 8.09
C THR A 146 24.87 -49.92 7.51
N GLY A 147 24.32 -49.85 6.29
CA GLY A 147 23.81 -50.99 5.55
C GLY A 147 24.89 -51.98 5.13
N GLY A 148 26.10 -51.50 4.84
CA GLY A 148 27.29 -52.32 4.59
C GLY A 148 27.76 -53.05 5.85
N ASP A 149 27.79 -52.36 7.00
CA ASP A 149 28.17 -52.95 8.28
C ASP A 149 27.11 -53.93 8.82
N ALA A 150 25.83 -53.67 8.57
CA ALA A 150 24.78 -54.65 8.81
C ALA A 150 24.98 -55.92 7.98
N MET A 151 25.35 -55.77 6.70
CA MET A 151 25.64 -56.91 5.81
C MET A 151 26.86 -57.70 6.30
N LYS A 152 27.95 -57.03 6.73
CA LYS A 152 29.12 -57.69 7.34
C LYS A 152 28.73 -58.49 8.59
N ARG A 153 27.94 -57.90 9.50
CA ARG A 153 27.48 -58.57 10.72
C ARG A 153 26.61 -59.79 10.43
N SER A 154 25.68 -59.65 9.47
CA SER A 154 24.84 -60.75 9.02
C SER A 154 25.67 -61.90 8.44
N PHE A 155 26.64 -61.59 7.59
CA PHE A 155 27.55 -62.57 7.02
C PHE A 155 28.45 -63.24 8.07
N ALA A 156 28.99 -62.47 9.03
CA ALA A 156 29.80 -63.03 10.11
C ALA A 156 29.00 -64.01 10.99
N SER A 157 27.72 -63.69 11.27
CA SER A 157 26.80 -64.60 11.97
C SER A 157 26.55 -65.87 11.16
N LEU A 158 26.33 -65.74 9.85
CA LEU A 158 26.14 -66.87 8.94
C LEU A 158 27.38 -67.79 8.97
N VAL A 159 28.57 -67.23 8.77
CA VAL A 159 29.84 -67.98 8.75
C VAL A 159 30.14 -68.63 10.10
N GLY A 160 29.90 -67.93 11.21
CA GLY A 160 30.02 -68.48 12.56
C GLY A 160 29.01 -69.60 12.87
N GLY A 161 27.86 -69.59 12.19
CA GLY A 161 26.85 -70.66 12.21
C GLY A 161 27.13 -71.82 11.23
N GLY A 162 28.25 -71.78 10.50
CA GLY A 162 28.68 -72.85 9.60
C GLY A 162 28.11 -72.75 8.18
N VAL A 163 28.32 -71.64 7.47
CA VAL A 163 28.08 -71.52 6.01
C VAL A 163 28.77 -72.68 5.28
N LYS A 164 28.01 -73.43 4.47
CA LYS A 164 28.53 -74.57 3.69
C LYS A 164 28.58 -74.33 2.18
N ASN A 165 27.98 -73.24 1.68
CA ASN A 165 27.81 -73.01 0.25
C ASN A 165 28.73 -71.90 -0.26
N ALA A 166 29.58 -72.23 -1.24
CA ALA A 166 30.47 -71.26 -1.90
C ALA A 166 29.70 -70.12 -2.60
N THR A 167 28.48 -70.40 -3.08
CA THR A 167 27.60 -69.44 -3.75
C THR A 167 27.18 -68.29 -2.83
N ASP A 168 26.99 -68.55 -1.54
CA ASP A 168 26.54 -67.54 -0.57
C ASP A 168 27.68 -66.57 -0.24
N ILE A 169 28.92 -67.06 -0.22
CA ILE A 169 30.14 -66.27 -0.04
C ILE A 169 30.38 -65.36 -1.25
N GLU A 170 30.22 -65.88 -2.47
CA GLU A 170 30.40 -65.09 -3.69
C GLU A 170 29.33 -64.01 -3.84
N THR A 171 28.09 -64.33 -3.50
CA THR A 171 26.97 -63.37 -3.53
C THR A 171 27.20 -62.26 -2.50
N PHE A 172 27.57 -62.60 -1.26
CA PHE A 172 27.94 -61.61 -0.26
C PHE A 172 29.08 -60.69 -0.74
N LYS A 173 30.17 -61.27 -1.28
CA LYS A 173 31.31 -60.48 -1.78
C LYS A 173 30.85 -59.48 -2.86
N ARG A 174 30.03 -59.94 -3.80
CA ARG A 174 29.50 -59.10 -4.88
C ARG A 174 28.68 -57.94 -4.33
N ASP A 175 27.70 -58.25 -3.47
CA ASP A 175 26.75 -57.26 -2.95
C ASP A 175 27.43 -56.27 -2.01
N PHE A 176 28.36 -56.74 -1.17
CA PHE A 176 29.15 -55.90 -0.28
C PHE A 176 30.08 -54.94 -1.05
N LEU A 177 30.79 -55.45 -2.07
CA LEU A 177 31.63 -54.62 -2.92
C LEU A 177 30.80 -53.60 -3.71
N GLN A 178 29.60 -53.99 -4.17
CA GLN A 178 28.68 -53.08 -4.84
C GLN A 178 28.24 -51.93 -3.92
N LYS A 179 27.81 -52.24 -2.69
CA LYS A 179 27.49 -51.22 -1.68
C LYS A 179 28.66 -50.30 -1.34
N ARG A 180 29.88 -50.85 -1.23
CA ARG A 180 31.08 -50.02 -0.99
C ARG A 180 31.41 -49.11 -2.17
N LYS A 181 31.22 -49.58 -3.41
CA LYS A 181 31.37 -48.72 -4.60
C LYS A 181 30.35 -47.58 -4.59
N GLU A 182 29.09 -47.88 -4.26
CA GLU A 182 28.03 -46.88 -4.15
C GLU A 182 28.34 -45.85 -3.06
N PHE A 183 28.77 -46.30 -1.87
CA PHE A 183 29.20 -45.43 -0.77
C PHE A 183 30.29 -44.43 -1.21
N HIS A 184 31.39 -44.94 -1.79
CA HIS A 184 32.49 -44.08 -2.22
C HIS A 184 32.09 -43.16 -3.39
N ALA A 185 31.17 -43.60 -4.27
CA ALA A 185 30.64 -42.75 -5.33
C ALA A 185 29.81 -41.59 -4.77
N VAL A 186 29.00 -41.82 -3.73
CA VAL A 186 28.22 -40.78 -3.04
C VAL A 186 29.14 -39.82 -2.29
N GLU A 187 30.13 -40.33 -1.55
CA GLU A 187 31.14 -39.50 -0.89
C GLU A 187 31.92 -38.62 -1.87
N ALA A 188 32.39 -39.18 -2.98
CA ALA A 188 33.12 -38.42 -3.98
C ALA A 188 32.26 -37.30 -4.61
N ARG A 189 30.94 -37.54 -4.79
CA ARG A 189 30.00 -36.50 -5.25
C ARG A 189 29.83 -35.41 -4.20
N LYS A 190 29.70 -35.77 -2.92
CA LYS A 190 29.61 -34.82 -1.80
C LYS A 190 30.86 -33.94 -1.72
N GLU A 191 32.05 -34.56 -1.73
CA GLU A 191 33.32 -33.84 -1.65
C GLU A 191 33.52 -32.91 -2.86
N LYS A 192 33.13 -33.37 -4.06
CA LYS A 192 33.17 -32.51 -5.26
C LYS A 192 32.23 -31.32 -5.14
N LEU A 193 31.06 -31.48 -4.53
CA LEU A 193 30.11 -30.40 -4.31
C LEU A 193 30.61 -29.38 -3.29
N GLU A 194 31.31 -29.82 -2.24
CA GLU A 194 31.85 -28.96 -1.18
C GLU A 194 33.13 -28.20 -1.62
N ARG A 195 33.85 -28.71 -2.62
CA ARG A 195 35.07 -28.06 -3.18
C ARG A 195 34.78 -26.96 -4.21
N VAL A 196 33.57 -26.88 -4.73
CA VAL A 196 33.11 -25.90 -5.75
C VAL A 196 32.30 -24.80 -5.08
#